data_AF-A0A1V6JAI5-F1
#
_entry.id   AF-A0A1V6JAI5-F1
#
_cell.length_a   1.000
_cell.length_b   1.000
_cell.length_c   1.000
_cell.angle_alpha   90.00
_cell.angle_beta   90.00
_cell.angle_gamma   90.00
#
_symmetry.space_group_name_H-M   'P 1'
#
loop_
_entity.id
_entity.type
_entity.pdbx_description
1 polymer ?
#
loop_
_entity_poly.entity_id
_entity_poly.type
_entity_poly.pdbx_seq_one_letter_code
_entity_poly.pdbx_strand_id
1 'polypeptide(L)'
;MKLKHKTEVKAEVDMTPMIDCVFLLLVFFMVSSTFVKKEADISFALPGTAEQSDSVDIPDEQIIQITENGNVFLNDLEYDAPTSSDMPELIKTLILFKQTADANKVPAMITIAPEDNVKQQRVVDVLNACTAAKIGNVTFAVGSEDEDG
;
A
#
# COMPACT_ATOMS: atom_id res chain seq x y z
N MET A 1 -29.74 49.98 60.09
CA MET A 1 -30.03 49.14 58.90
C MET A 1 -29.06 47.97 58.90
N LYS A 2 -29.53 46.72 58.99
CA LYS A 2 -28.69 45.52 58.85
C LYS A 2 -28.79 45.01 57.41
N LEU A 3 -27.67 44.99 56.70
CA LEU A 3 -27.56 44.50 55.33
C LEU A 3 -27.59 42.95 55.35
N LYS A 4 -28.55 42.36 54.62
CA LYS A 4 -28.64 40.91 54.45
C LYS A 4 -27.60 40.46 53.42
N HIS A 5 -26.71 39.57 53.83
CA HIS A 5 -25.73 38.96 52.95
C HIS A 5 -26.43 37.90 52.08
N LYS A 6 -26.35 38.04 50.75
CA LYS A 6 -26.86 37.06 49.78
C LYS A 6 -25.78 36.01 49.61
N THR A 7 -25.98 34.83 50.17
CA THR A 7 -25.08 33.68 49.98
C THR A 7 -25.08 33.29 48.50
N GLU A 8 -23.91 33.37 47.85
CA GLU A 8 -23.71 32.83 46.50
C GLU A 8 -23.83 31.30 46.56
N VAL A 9 -24.83 30.76 45.86
CA VAL A 9 -24.92 29.32 45.63
C VAL A 9 -23.88 28.99 44.56
N LYS A 10 -22.81 28.31 44.95
CA LYS A 10 -21.87 27.69 44.01
C LYS A 10 -22.65 26.65 43.21
N ALA A 11 -22.89 26.93 41.92
CA ALA A 11 -23.43 25.93 41.01
C ALA A 11 -22.36 24.86 40.80
N GLU A 12 -22.53 23.70 41.43
CA GLU A 12 -21.70 22.52 41.16
C GLU A 12 -22.08 22.00 39.77
N VAL A 13 -21.11 21.99 38.85
CA VAL A 13 -21.34 21.50 37.50
C VAL A 13 -21.41 19.97 37.55
N ASP A 14 -22.53 19.41 37.10
CA ASP A 14 -22.68 17.97 36.99
C ASP A 14 -21.77 17.44 35.85
N MET A 15 -20.81 16.58 36.22
CA MET A 15 -19.82 16.02 35.30
C MET A 15 -20.37 14.82 34.53
N THR A 16 -21.45 14.19 35.00
CA THR A 16 -22.05 13.01 34.36
C THR A 16 -22.39 13.21 32.89
N PRO A 17 -23.06 14.31 32.45
CA PRO A 17 -23.32 14.54 31.03
C PRO A 17 -22.05 14.85 30.21
N MET A 18 -21.02 15.44 30.83
CA MET A 18 -19.76 15.74 30.15
C MET A 18 -18.93 14.48 29.90
N ILE A 19 -18.91 13.56 30.87
CA ILE A 19 -18.22 12.27 30.73
C ILE A 19 -18.82 11.46 29.56
N ASP A 20 -20.15 11.46 29.42
CA ASP A 20 -20.83 10.76 28.32
C ASP A 20 -20.44 11.32 26.95
N CYS A 21 -20.43 12.65 26.80
CA CYS A 21 -20.00 13.31 25.57
C CYS A 21 -18.55 12.96 25.18
N VAL A 22 -17.64 12.93 26.16
CA VAL A 22 -16.23 12.57 25.91
C VAL A 22 -16.09 11.09 25.57
N PHE A 23 -16.83 10.21 26.25
CA PHE A 23 -16.78 8.78 25.99
C PHE A 23 -17.29 8.43 24.59
N LEU A 24 -18.40 9.04 24.15
CA LEU A 24 -18.93 8.89 22.80
C LEU A 24 -17.93 9.37 21.73
N LEU A 25 -17.23 10.47 21.99
CA LEU A 25 -16.18 10.96 21.08
C LEU A 25 -15.00 9.99 20.98
N LEU A 26 -14.54 9.40 22.09
CA LEU A 26 -13.44 8.43 22.08
C LEU A 26 -13.81 7.15 21.31
N VAL A 27 -15.03 6.63 21.49
CA VAL A 27 -15.49 5.46 20.72
C VAL A 27 -15.62 5.80 19.24
N PHE A 28 -16.17 6.97 18.92
CA PHE A 28 -16.26 7.45 17.54
C PHE A 28 -14.88 7.57 16.89
N PHE A 29 -13.89 8.15 17.58
CA PHE A 29 -12.52 8.23 17.08
C PHE A 29 -11.86 6.85 16.96
N MET A 30 -12.06 5.95 17.94
CA MET A 30 -11.48 4.61 17.90
C MET A 30 -11.99 3.80 16.71
N VAL A 31 -13.29 3.89 16.41
CA VAL A 31 -13.91 3.23 15.25
C VAL A 31 -13.51 3.91 13.95
N SER A 32 -13.55 5.25 13.88
CA SER A 32 -13.25 6.00 12.66
C SER A 32 -11.76 5.98 12.28
N SER A 33 -10.84 5.90 13.26
CA SER A 33 -9.40 5.86 13.01
C SER A 33 -8.93 4.58 12.30
N THR A 34 -9.77 3.54 12.23
CA THR A 34 -9.46 2.33 11.43
C THR A 34 -9.48 2.58 9.92
N PHE A 35 -10.03 3.70 9.44
CA PHE A 35 -10.13 4.02 8.02
C PHE A 35 -8.99 4.87 7.46
N VAL A 36 -8.01 5.26 8.27
CA VAL A 36 -6.77 5.86 7.73
C VAL A 36 -5.93 4.72 7.18
N LYS A 37 -6.12 4.41 5.89
CA LYS A 37 -5.16 3.64 5.11
C LYS A 37 -3.80 4.27 5.39
N LYS A 38 -2.88 3.51 5.98
CA LYS A 38 -1.46 3.83 5.99
C LYS A 38 -1.04 3.84 4.53
N GLU A 39 -1.09 5.00 3.88
CA GLU A 39 -0.30 5.23 2.68
C GLU A 39 1.14 4.95 3.12
N ALA A 40 1.70 3.90 2.53
CA ALA A 40 2.99 3.38 2.89
C ALA A 40 4.00 4.50 2.68
N ASP A 41 4.72 4.82 3.75
CA ASP A 41 5.96 5.58 3.69
C ASP A 41 6.89 4.80 2.75
N ILE A 42 6.99 5.23 1.50
CA ILE A 42 7.93 4.71 0.50
C ILE A 42 9.32 5.15 0.97
N SER A 43 9.81 4.49 2.02
CA SER A 43 11.18 4.61 2.46
C SER A 43 12.00 3.72 1.52
N PHE A 44 12.47 4.33 0.44
CA PHE A 44 13.52 3.77 -0.41
C PHE A 44 14.76 3.57 0.47
N ALA A 45 14.84 2.43 1.16
CA ALA A 45 16.00 2.09 1.96
C ALA A 45 17.14 1.69 1.01
N LEU A 46 17.97 2.68 0.66
CA LEU A 46 19.30 2.40 0.14
C LEU A 46 20.02 1.49 1.14
N PRO A 47 20.75 0.46 0.71
CA PRO A 47 21.45 -0.44 1.62
C PRO A 47 22.60 0.33 2.28
N GLY A 48 22.33 0.83 3.48
CA GLY A 48 23.25 1.62 4.29
C GLY A 48 22.78 1.55 5.74
N THR A 49 23.25 0.53 6.44
CA THR A 49 23.28 0.31 7.89
C THR A 49 22.64 1.41 8.76
N ALA A 50 21.41 1.20 9.21
CA ALA A 50 20.89 1.82 10.42
C ALA A 50 19.87 0.89 11.08
N GLU A 51 20.06 0.66 12.38
CA GLU A 51 19.30 -0.30 13.17
C GLU A 51 17.86 0.18 13.43
N GLN A 52 16.94 -0.78 13.28
CA GLN A 52 15.74 -1.03 14.09
C GLN A 52 14.57 -0.02 14.04
N SER A 53 13.48 -0.46 13.39
CA SER A 53 12.14 -0.44 13.98
C SER A 53 11.34 -1.62 13.43
N ASP A 54 10.46 -2.20 14.25
CA ASP A 54 9.75 -3.46 14.00
C ASP A 54 9.21 -3.54 12.56
N SER A 55 9.82 -4.41 11.76
CA SER A 55 9.40 -4.70 10.40
C SER A 55 7.99 -5.26 10.45
N VAL A 56 7.00 -4.41 10.15
CA VAL A 56 5.74 -4.87 9.61
C VAL A 56 6.14 -5.74 8.42
N ASP A 57 5.75 -7.01 8.46
CA ASP A 57 5.97 -8.00 7.41
C ASP A 57 5.14 -7.58 6.19
N ILE A 58 5.53 -6.47 5.56
CA ILE A 58 5.01 -6.02 4.28
C ILE A 58 5.69 -6.96 3.29
N PRO A 59 4.92 -7.79 2.59
CA PRO A 59 5.52 -8.68 1.61
C PRO A 59 6.23 -7.85 0.56
N ASP A 60 7.42 -8.26 0.14
CA ASP A 60 8.11 -7.63 -0.97
C ASP A 60 7.16 -7.59 -2.17
N GLU A 61 6.66 -6.40 -2.50
CA GLU A 61 5.80 -6.17 -3.66
C GLU A 61 6.70 -5.75 -4.81
N GLN A 62 6.57 -6.44 -5.94
CA GLN A 62 7.31 -6.12 -7.15
C GLN A 62 6.37 -5.49 -8.17
N ILE A 63 6.72 -4.30 -8.65
CA ILE A 63 5.93 -3.57 -9.65
C ILE A 63 6.52 -3.82 -11.02
N ILE A 64 5.69 -4.34 -11.94
CA ILE A 64 6.03 -4.51 -13.34
C ILE A 64 5.36 -3.39 -14.13
N GLN A 65 6.17 -2.50 -14.68
CA GLN A 65 5.70 -1.43 -15.54
C GLN A 65 5.70 -1.90 -17.00
N ILE A 66 4.67 -1.53 -17.75
CA ILE A 66 4.58 -1.82 -19.18
C ILE A 66 4.35 -0.51 -19.90
N THR A 67 5.28 -0.14 -20.78
CA THR A 67 5.17 1.11 -21.55
C THR A 67 4.34 0.92 -22.81
N GLU A 68 3.83 2.02 -23.37
CA GLU A 68 3.08 2.05 -24.63
C GLU A 68 3.84 1.36 -25.79
N ASN A 69 5.17 1.47 -25.78
CA ASN A 69 6.06 0.84 -26.75
C ASN A 69 6.15 -0.69 -26.59
N GLY A 70 5.62 -1.22 -25.49
CA GLY A 70 5.67 -2.63 -25.11
C GLY A 70 6.94 -3.01 -24.36
N ASN A 71 7.78 -2.06 -23.93
CA ASN A 71 8.90 -2.39 -23.06
C ASN A 71 8.36 -2.77 -21.67
N VAL A 72 8.99 -3.75 -21.04
CA VAL A 72 8.59 -4.23 -19.71
C VAL A 72 9.72 -3.91 -18.75
N PHE A 73 9.40 -3.25 -17.66
CA PHE A 73 10.35 -2.87 -16.63
C PHE A 73 10.01 -3.51 -15.29
N LEU A 74 11.03 -3.94 -14.58
CA LEU A 74 10.94 -4.40 -13.20
C LEU A 74 12.13 -3.79 -12.46
N ASN A 75 11.86 -2.96 -11.44
CA ASN A 75 12.88 -2.18 -10.72
C ASN A 75 13.80 -1.37 -11.66
N ASP A 76 13.20 -0.63 -12.62
CA ASP A 76 13.89 0.18 -13.63
C ASP A 76 14.80 -0.58 -14.61
N LEU A 77 14.85 -1.91 -14.51
CA LEU A 77 15.55 -2.76 -15.47
C LEU A 77 14.57 -3.21 -16.54
N GLU A 78 14.98 -3.03 -17.80
CA GLU A 78 14.22 -3.50 -18.95
C GLU A 78 14.39 -5.02 -19.11
N TYR A 79 13.28 -5.73 -19.29
CA TYR A 79 13.24 -7.16 -19.49
C TYR A 79 12.61 -7.51 -20.84
N ASP A 80 13.37 -8.28 -21.61
CA ASP A 80 12.98 -8.84 -22.90
C ASP A 80 12.55 -7.80 -23.96
N ALA A 81 12.76 -8.12 -25.23
CA ALA A 81 12.34 -7.21 -26.30
C ALA A 81 10.80 -7.05 -26.33
N PRO A 82 10.27 -5.90 -26.79
CA PRO A 82 8.82 -5.69 -26.99
C PRO A 82 8.12 -6.70 -27.90
N THR A 83 8.89 -7.41 -28.73
CA THR A 83 8.41 -8.44 -29.66
C THR A 83 8.46 -9.85 -29.09
N SER A 84 9.10 -10.06 -27.94
CA SER A 84 9.20 -11.36 -27.29
C SER A 84 7.95 -11.62 -26.46
N SER A 85 7.16 -12.62 -26.81
CA SER A 85 6.01 -13.06 -26.00
C SER A 85 6.39 -14.09 -24.93
N ASP A 86 7.53 -14.77 -25.11
CA ASP A 86 7.96 -15.86 -24.22
C ASP A 86 8.64 -15.37 -22.93
N MET A 87 9.03 -14.10 -22.84
CA MET A 87 9.54 -13.45 -21.62
C MET A 87 10.61 -14.24 -20.83
N PRO A 88 11.61 -14.86 -21.47
CA PRO A 88 12.52 -15.79 -20.79
C PRO A 88 13.37 -15.14 -19.69
N GLU A 89 13.72 -13.86 -19.81
CA GLU A 89 14.51 -13.16 -18.78
C GLU A 89 13.62 -12.77 -17.60
N LEU A 90 12.44 -12.22 -17.88
CA LEU A 90 11.46 -11.89 -16.85
C LEU A 90 11.06 -13.13 -16.04
N ILE A 91 10.74 -14.25 -16.69
CA ILE A 91 10.35 -15.50 -16.01
C ILE A 91 11.44 -15.98 -15.05
N LYS A 92 12.71 -15.96 -15.46
CA LYS A 92 13.83 -16.38 -14.59
C LYS A 92 13.91 -15.52 -13.34
N THR A 93 13.79 -14.20 -13.50
CA THR A 93 13.80 -13.25 -12.39
C THR A 93 12.62 -13.49 -11.44
N LEU A 94 11.42 -13.69 -11.99
CA LEU A 94 10.22 -13.96 -11.20
C LEU A 94 10.29 -15.30 -10.46
N ILE A 95 10.89 -16.33 -11.04
CA ILE A 95 11.13 -17.61 -10.36
C ILE A 95 12.07 -17.43 -9.17
N LEU A 96 13.18 -16.68 -9.35
CA LEU A 96 14.11 -16.40 -8.26
C LEU A 96 13.42 -15.62 -7.14
N PHE A 97 12.65 -14.61 -7.50
CA PHE A 97 11.84 -13.83 -6.56
C PHE A 97 10.83 -14.70 -5.80
N LYS A 98 10.14 -15.63 -6.48
CA LYS A 98 9.21 -16.56 -5.83
C LYS A 98 9.93 -17.47 -4.83
N GLN A 99 11.13 -17.95 -5.18
CA GLN A 99 11.93 -18.79 -4.29
C GLN A 99 12.40 -18.03 -3.05
N THR A 100 12.81 -16.77 -3.18
CA THR A 100 13.21 -15.95 -2.03
C THR A 100 12.02 -15.65 -1.13
N ALA A 101 10.85 -15.32 -1.71
CA ALA A 101 9.62 -15.11 -0.97
C ALA A 101 9.21 -16.38 -0.18
N ASP A 102 9.26 -17.56 -0.82
CA ASP A 102 8.97 -18.84 -0.17
C ASP A 102 9.95 -19.18 0.96
N ALA A 103 11.25 -18.91 0.76
CA ALA A 103 12.27 -19.12 1.79
C ALA A 103 12.04 -18.24 3.03
N ASN A 104 11.59 -17.00 2.81
CA ASN A 104 11.26 -16.05 3.87
C ASN A 104 9.85 -16.26 4.45
N LYS A 105 9.05 -17.20 3.90
CA LYS A 105 7.65 -17.45 4.25
C LYS A 105 6.73 -16.25 4.03
N VAL A 106 7.08 -15.43 3.06
CA VAL A 106 6.36 -14.21 2.68
C VAL A 106 5.66 -14.46 1.34
N PRO A 107 4.41 -14.01 1.13
CA PRO A 107 3.75 -14.18 -0.16
C PRO A 107 4.41 -13.30 -1.24
N ALA A 108 4.82 -13.90 -2.36
CA ALA A 108 5.27 -13.15 -3.54
C ALA A 108 4.10 -12.38 -4.15
N MET A 109 4.14 -11.05 -4.09
CA MET A 109 3.11 -10.17 -4.67
C MET A 109 3.68 -9.40 -5.86
N ILE A 110 2.91 -9.37 -6.95
CA ILE A 110 3.24 -8.60 -8.15
C ILE A 110 2.11 -7.64 -8.46
N THR A 111 2.45 -6.40 -8.75
CA THR A 111 1.52 -5.41 -9.30
C THR A 111 1.92 -5.08 -10.73
N ILE A 112 0.98 -5.26 -11.67
CA ILE A 112 1.16 -4.92 -13.08
C ILE A 112 0.61 -3.51 -13.29
N ALA A 113 1.47 -2.60 -13.74
CA ALA A 113 1.15 -1.20 -14.02
C ALA A 113 1.37 -0.91 -15.51
N PRO A 114 0.35 -1.14 -16.35
CA PRO A 114 0.40 -0.75 -17.76
C PRO A 114 0.14 0.76 -17.91
N GLU A 115 0.85 1.40 -18.84
CA GLU A 115 0.47 2.72 -19.36
C GLU A 115 -0.86 2.65 -20.14
N ASP A 116 -1.52 3.79 -20.32
CA ASP A 116 -2.89 3.89 -20.84
C ASP A 116 -3.08 3.22 -22.21
N ASN A 117 -2.09 3.30 -23.09
CA ASN A 117 -2.20 2.83 -24.47
C ASN A 117 -1.37 1.55 -24.74
N VAL A 118 -1.14 0.73 -23.72
CA VAL A 118 -0.44 -0.55 -23.87
C VAL A 118 -1.29 -1.54 -24.66
N LYS A 119 -0.64 -2.25 -25.59
CA LYS A 119 -1.27 -3.38 -26.29
C LYS A 119 -1.69 -4.44 -25.28
N GLN A 120 -2.97 -4.81 -25.26
CA GLN A 120 -3.51 -5.83 -24.34
C GLN A 120 -2.74 -7.16 -24.39
N GLN A 121 -2.26 -7.57 -25.57
CA GLN A 121 -1.42 -8.76 -25.71
C GLN A 121 -0.16 -8.70 -24.82
N ARG A 122 0.43 -7.52 -24.65
CA ARG A 122 1.63 -7.36 -23.83
C ARG A 122 1.37 -7.61 -22.35
N VAL A 123 0.22 -7.14 -21.86
CA VAL A 123 -0.23 -7.41 -20.49
C VAL A 123 -0.44 -8.92 -20.29
N VAL A 124 -1.02 -9.59 -21.29
CA VAL A 124 -1.21 -11.06 -21.27
C VAL A 124 0.13 -11.79 -21.26
N ASP A 125 1.12 -11.33 -22.03
CA ASP A 125 2.47 -11.91 -22.03
C ASP A 125 3.13 -11.82 -20.65
N VAL A 126 2.99 -10.67 -19.97
CA VAL A 126 3.46 -10.49 -18.58
C VAL A 126 2.69 -11.38 -17.60
N LEU A 127 1.36 -11.49 -17.72
CA LEU A 127 0.55 -12.40 -16.90
C LEU A 127 0.96 -13.86 -17.08
N ASN A 128 1.27 -14.27 -18.32
CA ASN A 128 1.76 -15.60 -18.62
C ASN A 128 3.12 -15.84 -17.95
N ALA A 129 4.00 -14.84 -17.95
CA ALA A 129 5.29 -14.91 -17.25
C ALA A 129 5.11 -15.09 -15.73
N CYS A 130 4.20 -14.33 -15.10
CA CYS A 130 3.87 -14.49 -13.68
C CYS A 130 3.30 -15.89 -13.37
N THR A 131 2.44 -16.40 -14.26
CA THR A 131 1.85 -17.74 -14.16
C THR A 131 2.92 -18.83 -14.29
N ALA A 132 3.85 -18.69 -15.24
CA ALA A 132 4.98 -19.60 -15.43
C ALA A 132 5.89 -19.65 -14.19
N ALA A 133 6.04 -18.51 -13.50
CA ALA A 133 6.76 -18.40 -12.23
C ALA A 133 5.95 -18.89 -11.01
N LYS A 134 4.70 -19.35 -11.20
CA LYS A 134 3.78 -19.80 -10.13
C LYS A 134 3.46 -18.72 -9.09
N ILE A 135 3.35 -17.47 -9.53
CA ILE A 135 2.95 -16.34 -8.69
C ILE A 135 1.44 -16.16 -8.84
N GLY A 136 0.69 -16.44 -7.77
CA GLY A 136 -0.78 -16.34 -7.77
C GLY A 136 -1.33 -15.00 -7.31
N ASN A 137 -0.53 -14.21 -6.59
CA ASN A 137 -0.94 -12.92 -6.06
C ASN A 137 -0.50 -11.83 -7.04
N VAL A 138 -1.34 -11.61 -8.06
CA VAL A 138 -1.12 -10.58 -9.07
C VAL A 138 -2.24 -9.54 -8.99
N THR A 139 -1.87 -8.27 -8.86
CA THR A 139 -2.76 -7.11 -8.81
C THR A 139 -2.52 -6.21 -10.02
N PHE A 140 -3.50 -5.39 -10.38
CA PHE A 140 -3.36 -4.36 -11.40
C PHE A 140 -3.36 -2.98 -10.75
N ALA A 141 -2.39 -2.15 -11.08
CA ALA A 141 -2.49 -0.72 -10.84
C ALA A 141 -3.42 -0.14 -11.90
N VAL A 142 -4.55 0.41 -11.46
CA VAL A 142 -5.38 1.27 -12.31
C VAL A 142 -4.71 2.63 -12.29
N GLY A 143 -4.36 3.15 -13.47
CA GLY A 143 -3.86 4.52 -13.60
C GLY A 143 -4.81 5.45 -12.86
N SER A 144 -4.29 6.19 -11.87
CA SER A 144 -5.01 7.34 -11.36
C SER A 144 -5.20 8.25 -12.56
N GLU A 145 -6.44 8.42 -13.01
CA GLU A 145 -6.80 9.58 -13.81
C GLU A 145 -6.32 10.78 -12.99
N ASP A 146 -5.22 11.40 -13.42
CA ASP A 146 -4.80 12.69 -12.90
C ASP A 146 -5.97 13.64 -13.18
N GLU A 147 -6.83 13.86 -12.18
CA GLU A 147 -7.73 15.01 -12.11
C GLU A 147 -6.87 16.26 -11.94
N ASP A 148 -6.13 16.63 -12.98
CA ASP A 148 -5.53 17.95 -13.10
C ASP A 148 -6.51 18.84 -13.89
N GLY A 149 -7.13 19.76 -13.14
CA GLY A 149 -8.11 20.75 -13.61
C GLY A 149 -7.54 21.97 -14.33
#